data_AF-M3CGE1-F1
#
_entry.id   AF-M3CGE1-F1
#
_cell.length_a   1.000
_cell.length_b   1.000
_cell.length_c   1.000
_cell.angle_alpha   90.00
_cell.angle_beta   90.00
_cell.angle_gamma   90.00
#
_symmetry.space_group_name_H-M   'P 1'
#
loop_
_entity.id
_entity.type
_entity.pdbx_description
1 polymer ?
#
loop_
_entity_poly.entity_id
_entity_poly.type
_entity_poly.pdbx_seq_one_letter_code
_entity_poly.pdbx_strand_id
1 'polypeptide(L)'
;MGIKSLYQVIRENCPDAVKEGEIKTQFGRKVAIDASMSLYSFLIAVRSGGEQLMSDTGETTSHLMGMFYRTLRIVDNGIKPLYVFDGAPPKLKSGELAKRFQRKSEAQEQHEEAKETGTAEEVERFSRRTVRVTKEHNAEAQRLLKLMGVPYIVAPTEAEAQCAVLARAGKVYAAASEDMDTLTFNAPVLLRHLTFSEQRKEPIQEIHLDRVLEGLDFDLNQFIDMCILLGCDYLDPVKGIGPKNAHALIKEHKTLEKVVEHIEKTGKYTLPEDWPYQEARLLFQEPDVRAADAPECDFKWEAPDVEGLVKFLVEEKGFSEDRVRSAATRLQKNLKSGQQSRLEGFFKVKEKTEDEKASLKRKNEEKVEAARKKKKEEAKEKKAAKAKPKMNS
;
A
#
# COMPACT_ATOMS: atom_id res chain seq x y z
N MET A 1 13.51 5.72 -3.39
CA MET A 1 13.45 6.16 -1.99
C MET A 1 13.80 4.95 -1.14
N GLY A 2 14.26 5.20 0.08
CA GLY A 2 14.82 4.24 1.03
C GLY A 2 16.01 3.45 0.52
N ILE A 3 16.02 2.13 0.75
CA ILE A 3 17.25 1.33 0.63
C ILE A 3 17.50 0.87 -0.81
N LYS A 4 18.62 1.33 -1.39
CA LYS A 4 19.00 1.00 -2.77
C LYS A 4 19.26 -0.50 -2.93
N SER A 5 18.67 -1.09 -3.97
CA SER A 5 18.87 -2.50 -4.35
C SER A 5 18.54 -3.55 -3.27
N LEU A 6 17.88 -3.18 -2.16
CA LEU A 6 17.56 -4.13 -1.07
C LEU A 6 16.65 -5.25 -1.55
N TYR A 7 15.66 -4.95 -2.39
CA TYR A 7 14.79 -5.98 -2.97
C TYR A 7 15.57 -7.01 -3.80
N GLN A 8 16.57 -6.57 -4.55
CA GLN A 8 17.44 -7.49 -5.31
C GLN A 8 18.24 -8.40 -4.35
N VAL A 9 18.83 -7.84 -3.29
CA VAL A 9 19.55 -8.61 -2.26
C VAL A 9 18.64 -9.68 -1.65
N ILE A 10 17.42 -9.31 -1.26
CA ILE A 10 16.45 -10.23 -0.67
C ILE A 10 16.08 -11.33 -1.67
N ARG A 11 15.81 -10.98 -2.93
CA ARG A 11 15.43 -11.97 -3.95
C ARG A 11 16.55 -12.96 -4.28
N GLU A 12 17.80 -12.51 -4.27
CA GLU A 12 18.96 -13.35 -4.57
C GLU A 12 19.37 -14.26 -3.40
N ASN A 13 19.28 -13.76 -2.16
CA ASN A 13 19.80 -14.48 -0.99
C ASN A 13 18.69 -15.17 -0.16
N CYS A 14 17.47 -14.63 -0.19
CA CYS A 14 16.35 -15.05 0.67
C CYS A 14 15.04 -15.15 -0.12
N PRO A 15 14.97 -15.91 -1.23
CA PRO A 15 13.81 -15.92 -2.11
C PRO A 15 12.51 -16.33 -1.39
N ASP A 16 12.60 -17.18 -0.38
CA ASP A 16 11.47 -17.67 0.43
C ASP A 16 10.88 -16.60 1.37
N ALA A 17 11.59 -15.48 1.57
CA ALA A 17 11.09 -14.35 2.34
C ALA A 17 10.05 -13.53 1.58
N VAL A 18 9.96 -13.69 0.25
CA VAL A 18 9.04 -12.96 -0.63
C VAL A 18 7.95 -13.89 -1.14
N LYS A 19 6.70 -13.58 -0.81
CA LYS A 19 5.52 -14.24 -1.37
C LYS A 19 4.82 -13.30 -2.33
N GLU A 20 4.36 -13.84 -3.45
CA GLU A 20 3.57 -13.09 -4.42
C GLU A 20 2.17 -13.67 -4.51
N GLY A 21 1.15 -12.82 -4.55
CA GLY A 21 -0.24 -13.28 -4.58
C GLY A 21 -1.24 -12.23 -5.05
N GLU A 22 -2.48 -12.68 -5.25
CA GLU A 22 -3.59 -11.79 -5.55
C GLU A 22 -3.97 -10.96 -4.32
N ILE A 23 -4.47 -9.74 -4.51
CA ILE A 23 -4.95 -8.88 -3.42
C ILE A 23 -6.02 -9.57 -2.53
N LYS A 24 -6.78 -10.52 -3.09
CA LYS A 24 -7.80 -11.29 -2.37
C LYS A 24 -7.23 -12.15 -1.23
N THR A 25 -5.95 -12.54 -1.30
CA THR A 25 -5.32 -13.33 -0.23
C THR A 25 -5.14 -12.52 1.06
N GLN A 26 -5.27 -11.19 0.98
CA GLN A 26 -5.17 -10.28 2.11
C GLN A 26 -6.54 -10.00 2.77
N PHE A 27 -7.59 -10.74 2.40
CA PHE A 27 -8.94 -10.57 2.95
C PHE A 27 -8.95 -10.59 4.49
N GLY A 28 -9.65 -9.64 5.10
CA GLY A 28 -9.81 -9.52 6.55
C GLY A 28 -8.61 -8.93 7.28
N ARG A 29 -7.48 -8.69 6.59
CA ARG A 29 -6.30 -8.07 7.20
C ARG A 29 -6.52 -6.58 7.41
N LYS A 30 -6.06 -6.07 8.55
CA LYS A 30 -5.85 -4.64 8.76
C LYS A 30 -4.45 -4.28 8.26
N VAL A 31 -4.28 -3.19 7.53
CA VAL A 31 -2.98 -2.82 6.95
C VAL A 31 -2.75 -1.33 7.16
N ALA A 32 -1.58 -0.95 7.68
CA ALA A 32 -1.14 0.44 7.74
C ALA A 32 -0.45 0.80 6.42
N ILE A 33 -0.92 1.84 5.74
CA ILE A 33 -0.48 2.25 4.40
C ILE A 33 0.24 3.58 4.52
N ASP A 34 1.46 3.65 3.98
CA ASP A 34 2.18 4.89 3.78
C ASP A 34 1.44 5.77 2.76
N ALA A 35 0.81 6.83 3.27
CA ALA A 35 0.01 7.77 2.48
C ALA A 35 0.90 8.67 1.63
N SER A 36 2.05 9.09 2.13
CA SER A 36 2.97 9.99 1.45
C SER A 36 3.50 9.37 0.15
N MET A 37 3.99 8.13 0.23
CA MET A 37 4.41 7.38 -0.96
C MET A 37 3.25 7.12 -1.92
N SER A 38 2.07 6.83 -1.38
CA SER A 38 0.86 6.63 -2.18
C SER A 38 0.47 7.88 -2.97
N LEU A 39 0.42 9.05 -2.32
CA LEU A 39 0.08 10.33 -2.95
C LEU A 39 1.06 10.69 -4.06
N TYR A 40 2.35 10.53 -3.82
CA TYR A 40 3.37 10.76 -4.84
C TYR A 40 3.14 9.86 -6.07
N SER A 41 2.88 8.57 -5.83
CA SER A 41 2.58 7.61 -6.92
C SER A 41 1.31 7.99 -7.70
N PHE A 42 0.27 8.50 -7.02
CA PHE A 42 -0.99 8.89 -7.66
C PHE A 42 -0.82 10.12 -8.53
N LEU A 43 -0.10 11.13 -8.07
CA LEU A 43 0.17 12.35 -8.84
C LEU A 43 1.00 12.07 -10.11
N ILE A 44 1.87 11.05 -10.08
CA ILE A 44 2.64 10.62 -11.25
C ILE A 44 1.79 9.77 -12.20
N ALA A 45 1.07 8.78 -11.67
CA ALA A 45 0.44 7.74 -12.49
C ALA A 45 -0.98 8.08 -12.96
N VAL A 46 -1.74 8.88 -12.21
CA VAL A 46 -3.13 9.23 -12.54
C VAL A 46 -3.13 10.47 -13.42
N ARG A 47 -3.15 10.25 -14.73
CA ARG A 47 -3.05 11.29 -15.76
C ARG A 47 -4.01 11.01 -16.93
N SER A 48 -4.37 12.04 -17.67
CA SER A 48 -5.11 11.96 -18.95
C SER A 48 -4.40 12.79 -19.99
N GLY A 49 -4.13 12.22 -21.17
CA GLY A 49 -3.39 12.92 -22.24
C GLY A 49 -1.97 13.36 -21.83
N GLY A 50 -1.34 12.67 -20.87
CA GLY A 50 -0.02 13.03 -20.34
C GLY A 50 -0.04 14.06 -19.20
N GLU A 51 -1.17 14.66 -18.88
CA GLU A 51 -1.32 15.69 -17.84
C GLU A 51 -2.04 15.18 -16.59
N GLN A 52 -1.81 15.83 -15.45
CA GLN A 52 -2.55 15.54 -14.22
C GLN A 52 -4.03 15.91 -14.38
N LEU A 53 -4.90 15.15 -13.73
CA LEU A 53 -6.33 15.47 -13.71
C LEU A 53 -6.53 16.75 -12.90
N MET A 54 -7.44 17.60 -13.38
CA MET A 54 -7.77 18.86 -12.73
C MET A 54 -9.29 19.05 -12.64
N SER A 55 -9.74 19.88 -11.72
CA SER A 55 -11.08 20.44 -11.70
C SER A 55 -11.26 21.47 -12.82
N ASP A 56 -12.49 21.94 -13.00
CA ASP A 56 -12.83 23.09 -13.86
C ASP A 56 -12.15 24.40 -13.41
N THR A 57 -11.82 24.53 -12.13
CA THR A 57 -11.04 25.64 -11.57
C THR A 57 -9.53 25.51 -11.75
N GLY A 58 -9.04 24.40 -12.34
CA GLY A 58 -7.62 24.15 -12.58
C GLY A 58 -6.86 23.57 -11.38
N GLU A 59 -7.54 23.17 -10.31
CA GLU A 59 -6.93 22.51 -9.16
C GLU A 59 -6.66 21.05 -9.47
N THR A 60 -5.51 20.51 -9.08
CA THR A 60 -5.18 19.10 -9.31
C THR A 60 -6.12 18.17 -8.54
N THR A 61 -6.58 17.09 -9.15
CA THR A 61 -7.48 16.08 -8.54
C THR A 61 -6.96 14.64 -8.65
N SER A 62 -5.78 14.44 -9.27
CA SER A 62 -5.15 13.12 -9.43
C SER A 62 -4.93 12.37 -8.12
N HIS A 63 -4.53 13.06 -7.06
CA HIS A 63 -4.35 12.46 -5.72
C HIS A 63 -5.67 12.00 -5.11
N LEU A 64 -6.76 12.76 -5.28
CA LEU A 64 -8.10 12.38 -4.82
C LEU A 64 -8.63 11.18 -5.60
N MET A 65 -8.49 11.19 -6.93
CA MET A 65 -8.87 10.08 -7.79
C MET A 65 -8.11 8.80 -7.41
N GLY A 66 -6.78 8.89 -7.26
CA GLY A 66 -5.95 7.79 -6.81
C GLY A 66 -6.36 7.27 -5.44
N MET A 67 -6.43 8.16 -4.44
CA MET A 67 -6.79 7.79 -3.07
C MET A 67 -8.18 7.13 -3.00
N PHE A 68 -9.19 7.71 -3.65
CA PHE A 68 -10.55 7.22 -3.63
C PHE A 68 -10.67 5.80 -4.20
N TYR A 69 -10.22 5.59 -5.44
CA TYR A 69 -10.41 4.31 -6.12
C TYR A 69 -9.44 3.22 -5.64
N ARG A 70 -8.24 3.57 -5.18
CA ARG A 70 -7.32 2.59 -4.57
C ARG A 70 -7.82 2.12 -3.22
N THR A 71 -8.26 3.03 -2.37
CA THR A 71 -8.89 2.68 -1.09
C THR A 71 -10.13 1.82 -1.31
N LEU A 72 -10.97 2.16 -2.30
CA LEU A 72 -12.15 1.38 -2.65
C LEU A 72 -11.78 -0.06 -3.06
N ARG A 73 -10.79 -0.24 -3.95
CA ARG A 73 -10.28 -1.57 -4.34
C ARG A 73 -9.79 -2.37 -3.13
N ILE A 74 -9.05 -1.74 -2.22
CA ILE A 74 -8.51 -2.38 -1.01
C ILE A 74 -9.68 -2.85 -0.12
N VAL A 75 -10.65 -1.98 0.15
CA VAL A 75 -11.83 -2.28 0.95
C VAL A 75 -12.73 -3.35 0.31
N ASP A 76 -12.91 -3.34 -1.01
CA ASP A 76 -13.70 -4.35 -1.74
C ASP A 76 -13.09 -5.74 -1.67
N ASN A 77 -11.77 -5.84 -1.49
CA ASN A 77 -11.07 -7.11 -1.25
C ASN A 77 -11.05 -7.48 0.25
N GLY A 78 -11.84 -6.80 1.08
CA GLY A 78 -12.00 -7.10 2.50
C GLY A 78 -10.81 -6.67 3.36
N ILE A 79 -9.88 -5.89 2.83
CA ILE A 79 -8.76 -5.32 3.59
C ILE A 79 -9.27 -4.07 4.31
N LYS A 80 -8.81 -3.86 5.55
CA LYS A 80 -9.12 -2.67 6.36
C LYS A 80 -7.92 -1.72 6.36
N PRO A 81 -7.89 -0.70 5.50
CA PRO A 81 -6.75 0.21 5.40
C PRO A 81 -6.75 1.26 6.50
N LEU A 82 -5.59 1.51 7.09
CA LEU A 82 -5.29 2.69 7.89
C LEU A 82 -4.23 3.48 7.13
N TYR A 83 -4.45 4.75 6.84
CA TYR A 83 -3.44 5.58 6.19
C TYR A 83 -2.56 6.31 7.20
N VAL A 84 -1.27 6.38 6.95
CA VAL A 84 -0.29 7.08 7.79
C VAL A 84 0.37 8.16 6.94
N PHE A 85 0.27 9.41 7.38
CA PHE A 85 0.89 10.56 6.72
C PHE A 85 2.19 10.95 7.42
N ASP A 86 3.18 11.42 6.66
CA ASP A 86 4.40 11.98 7.24
C ASP A 86 4.12 13.22 8.08
N GLY A 87 4.94 13.38 9.12
CA GLY A 87 5.15 14.61 9.86
C GLY A 87 6.37 15.37 9.35
N ALA A 88 7.19 15.86 10.28
CA ALA A 88 8.39 16.60 9.93
C ALA A 88 9.52 15.63 9.57
N PRO A 89 10.23 15.81 8.43
CA PRO A 89 11.32 14.90 8.08
C PRO A 89 12.46 15.00 9.10
N PRO A 90 13.17 13.89 9.40
CA PRO A 90 14.32 13.91 10.29
C PRO A 90 15.46 14.74 9.69
N LYS A 91 16.27 15.38 10.56
CA LYS A 91 17.38 16.27 10.14
C LYS A 91 18.37 15.58 9.20
N LEU A 92 18.67 14.30 9.43
CA LEU A 92 19.59 13.51 8.60
C LEU A 92 19.10 13.38 7.15
N LYS A 93 17.78 13.45 6.90
CA LYS A 93 17.22 13.38 5.53
C LYS A 93 17.41 14.68 4.74
N SER A 94 17.92 15.75 5.36
CA SER A 94 18.09 17.06 4.71
C SER A 94 18.95 17.01 3.45
N GLY A 95 20.03 16.22 3.43
CA GLY A 95 20.89 16.05 2.26
C GLY A 95 20.15 15.42 1.06
N GLU A 96 19.39 14.35 1.29
CA GLU A 96 18.58 13.73 0.24
C GLU A 96 17.44 14.65 -0.21
N LEU A 97 16.81 15.40 0.70
CA LEU A 97 15.79 16.40 0.34
C LEU A 97 16.37 17.52 -0.54
N ALA A 98 17.57 18.00 -0.26
CA ALA A 98 18.26 18.98 -1.09
C ALA A 98 18.57 18.40 -2.49
N LYS A 99 19.05 17.15 -2.58
CA LYS A 99 19.27 16.47 -3.86
C LYS A 99 17.97 16.25 -4.65
N ARG A 100 16.85 15.97 -3.97
CA ARG A 100 15.52 15.87 -4.60
C ARG A 100 15.05 17.21 -5.13
N PHE A 101 15.27 18.29 -4.37
CA PHE A 101 14.95 19.64 -4.80
C PHE A 101 15.76 20.04 -6.04
N GLN A 102 17.07 19.81 -6.03
CA GLN A 102 17.95 20.13 -7.16
C GLN A 102 17.54 19.38 -8.44
N ARG A 103 17.38 18.05 -8.36
CA ARG A 103 16.90 17.22 -9.49
C ARG A 103 15.55 17.69 -10.04
N LYS A 104 14.69 18.21 -9.17
CA LYS A 104 13.39 18.75 -9.58
C LYS A 104 13.54 20.10 -10.28
N SER A 105 14.42 20.98 -9.80
CA SER A 105 14.71 22.26 -10.46
C SER A 105 15.25 22.05 -11.87
N GLU A 106 16.23 21.15 -12.02
CA GLU A 106 16.78 20.76 -13.32
C GLU A 106 15.72 20.14 -14.23
N ALA A 107 14.87 19.27 -13.69
CA ALA A 107 13.76 18.68 -14.45
C ALA A 107 12.71 19.72 -14.87
N GLN A 108 12.52 20.79 -14.08
CA GLN A 108 11.61 21.88 -14.41
C GLN A 108 12.16 22.72 -15.57
N GLU A 109 13.45 23.04 -15.55
CA GLU A 109 14.13 23.73 -16.66
C GLU A 109 14.03 22.90 -17.95
N GLN A 110 14.36 21.61 -17.87
CA GLN A 110 14.24 20.67 -18.99
C GLN A 110 12.80 20.52 -19.49
N HIS A 111 11.81 20.63 -18.61
CA HIS A 111 10.40 20.56 -18.98
C HIS A 111 9.96 21.79 -19.78
N GLU A 112 10.37 22.99 -19.37
CA GLU A 112 10.03 24.21 -20.11
C GLU A 112 10.74 24.26 -21.46
N GLU A 113 12.00 23.85 -21.55
CA GLU A 113 12.72 23.71 -22.82
C GLU A 113 12.04 22.68 -23.75
N ALA A 114 11.62 21.53 -23.21
CA ALA A 114 10.96 20.48 -23.97
C ALA A 114 9.57 20.91 -24.48
N LYS A 115 8.85 21.80 -23.80
CA LYS A 115 7.57 22.34 -24.30
C LYS A 115 7.75 23.16 -25.58
N GLU A 116 8.89 23.84 -25.72
CA GLU A 116 9.18 24.68 -26.88
C GLU A 116 9.78 23.89 -28.04
N THR A 117 10.64 22.91 -27.75
CA THR A 117 11.52 22.27 -28.75
C THR A 117 11.47 20.74 -28.77
N GLY A 118 10.88 20.13 -27.75
CA GLY A 118 10.93 18.69 -27.51
C GLY A 118 9.75 17.92 -28.10
N THR A 119 9.88 16.60 -28.06
CA THR A 119 8.79 15.68 -28.42
C THR A 119 7.75 15.60 -27.29
N ALA A 120 6.51 15.20 -27.63
CA ALA A 120 5.47 14.97 -26.63
C ALA A 120 5.88 13.97 -25.54
N GLU A 121 6.67 12.95 -25.90
CA GLU A 121 7.21 11.96 -24.96
C GLU A 121 8.22 12.60 -23.98
N GLU A 122 9.06 13.52 -24.44
CA GLU A 122 10.02 14.23 -23.60
C GLU A 122 9.32 15.19 -22.65
N VAL A 123 8.32 15.94 -23.15
CA VAL A 123 7.47 16.81 -22.32
C VAL A 123 6.82 15.99 -21.21
N GLU A 124 6.20 14.84 -21.55
CA GLU A 124 5.57 13.98 -20.54
C GLU A 124 6.60 13.43 -19.53
N ARG A 125 7.76 12.98 -20.01
CA ARG A 125 8.83 12.43 -19.17
C ARG A 125 9.31 13.46 -18.14
N PHE A 126 9.58 14.69 -18.56
CA PHE A 126 10.03 15.75 -17.65
C PHE A 126 8.89 16.23 -16.75
N SER A 127 7.66 16.34 -17.27
CA SER A 127 6.46 16.68 -16.49
C SER A 127 6.22 15.73 -15.31
N ARG A 128 6.51 14.44 -15.46
CA ARG A 128 6.41 13.47 -14.35
C ARG A 128 7.48 13.70 -13.27
N ARG A 129 8.64 14.24 -13.62
CA ARG A 129 9.76 14.51 -12.69
C ARG A 129 9.60 15.82 -11.91
N THR A 130 8.72 16.72 -12.34
CA THR A 130 8.45 17.99 -11.64
C THR A 130 7.41 17.85 -10.51
N VAL A 131 6.71 16.71 -10.46
CA VAL A 131 5.62 16.41 -9.51
C VAL A 131 6.09 16.57 -8.05
N ARG A 132 5.24 17.25 -7.26
CA ARG A 132 5.41 17.42 -5.81
C ARG A 132 4.08 17.21 -5.09
N VAL A 133 4.13 16.57 -3.93
CA VAL A 133 3.01 16.55 -2.98
C VAL A 133 3.06 17.83 -2.15
N THR A 134 1.93 18.55 -2.07
CA THR A 134 1.79 19.80 -1.31
C THR A 134 1.06 19.56 0.00
N LYS A 135 0.99 20.58 0.87
CA LYS A 135 0.22 20.49 2.12
C LYS A 135 -1.28 20.38 1.83
N GLU A 136 -1.72 21.04 0.78
CA GLU A 136 -3.09 21.03 0.29
C GLU A 136 -3.49 19.62 -0.17
N HIS A 137 -2.64 18.93 -0.95
CA HIS A 137 -2.90 17.54 -1.34
C HIS A 137 -3.07 16.61 -0.12
N ASN A 138 -2.26 16.79 0.92
CA ASN A 138 -2.39 16.04 2.16
C ASN A 138 -3.71 16.36 2.89
N ALA A 139 -4.05 17.64 3.05
CA ALA A 139 -5.28 18.05 3.72
C ALA A 139 -6.53 17.55 3.00
N GLU A 140 -6.55 17.62 1.67
CA GLU A 140 -7.65 17.10 0.85
C GLU A 140 -7.76 15.58 0.91
N ALA A 141 -6.64 14.86 0.89
CA ALA A 141 -6.63 13.40 1.05
C ALA A 141 -7.11 12.98 2.44
N GLN A 142 -6.71 13.69 3.51
CA GLN A 142 -7.19 13.45 4.87
C GLN A 142 -8.70 13.71 4.99
N ARG A 143 -9.19 14.81 4.41
CA ARG A 143 -10.63 15.11 4.33
C ARG A 143 -11.37 14.00 3.61
N LEU A 144 -10.86 13.54 2.46
CA LEU A 144 -11.44 12.43 1.71
C LEU A 144 -11.53 11.15 2.55
N LEU A 145 -10.43 10.72 3.18
CA LEU A 145 -10.39 9.50 3.99
C LEU A 145 -11.40 9.55 5.14
N LYS A 146 -11.49 10.71 5.83
CA LYS A 146 -12.49 10.93 6.87
C LYS A 146 -13.90 10.76 6.34
N LEU A 147 -14.23 11.36 5.20
CA LEU A 147 -15.54 11.21 4.56
C LEU A 147 -15.80 9.77 4.09
N MET A 148 -14.77 9.02 3.72
CA MET A 148 -14.86 7.59 3.39
C MET A 148 -15.05 6.68 4.61
N GLY A 149 -14.95 7.20 5.84
CA GLY A 149 -14.97 6.39 7.06
C GLY A 149 -13.70 5.56 7.27
N VAL A 150 -12.59 5.95 6.62
CA VAL A 150 -11.29 5.28 6.70
C VAL A 150 -10.37 6.08 7.62
N PRO A 151 -9.82 5.46 8.68
CA PRO A 151 -8.97 6.19 9.60
C PRO A 151 -7.65 6.57 8.95
N TYR A 152 -7.09 7.67 9.44
CA TYR A 152 -5.71 8.03 9.18
C TYR A 152 -5.03 8.55 10.45
N ILE A 153 -3.72 8.50 10.47
CA ILE A 153 -2.88 9.12 11.49
C ILE A 153 -1.79 9.97 10.84
N VAL A 154 -1.26 10.93 11.58
CA VAL A 154 -0.07 11.72 11.19
C VAL A 154 1.08 11.30 12.09
N ALA A 155 2.12 10.73 11.49
CA ALA A 155 3.34 10.35 12.17
C ALA A 155 4.09 11.60 12.68
N PRO A 156 4.93 11.49 13.72
CA PRO A 156 5.81 12.59 14.13
C PRO A 156 6.82 12.91 13.03
N THR A 157 7.39 11.85 12.44
CA THR A 157 8.35 11.92 11.35
C THR A 157 7.88 11.10 10.15
N GLU A 158 8.35 9.88 9.98
CA GLU A 158 8.16 9.09 8.76
C GLU A 158 7.00 8.09 8.90
N ALA A 159 6.17 8.04 7.86
CA ALA A 159 4.97 7.22 7.82
C ALA A 159 5.29 5.73 7.84
N GLU A 160 6.29 5.30 7.08
CA GLU A 160 6.78 3.92 7.01
C GLU A 160 7.23 3.39 8.38
N ALA A 161 7.95 4.21 9.16
CA ALA A 161 8.39 3.88 10.51
C ALA A 161 7.19 3.71 11.45
N GLN A 162 6.22 4.63 11.38
CA GLN A 162 5.00 4.54 12.17
C GLN A 162 4.13 3.33 11.75
N CYS A 163 4.08 2.98 10.46
CA CYS A 163 3.42 1.78 9.97
C CYS A 163 4.07 0.52 10.55
N ALA A 164 5.40 0.46 10.56
CA ALA A 164 6.18 -0.65 11.11
C ALA A 164 5.86 -0.89 12.60
N VAL A 165 5.76 0.19 13.39
CA VAL A 165 5.43 0.14 14.82
C VAL A 165 4.03 -0.42 15.07
N LEU A 166 3.05 0.01 14.29
CA LEU A 166 1.69 -0.50 14.39
C LEU A 166 1.59 -1.98 14.01
N ALA A 167 2.34 -2.41 13.00
CA ALA A 167 2.41 -3.81 12.58
C ALA A 167 3.09 -4.68 13.65
N ARG A 168 4.23 -4.23 14.18
CA ARG A 168 4.97 -4.92 15.25
C ARG A 168 4.14 -5.05 16.54
N ALA A 169 3.33 -4.04 16.86
CA ALA A 169 2.43 -4.07 18.01
C ALA A 169 1.14 -4.89 17.77
N GLY A 170 0.96 -5.49 16.59
CA GLY A 170 -0.22 -6.28 16.24
C GLY A 170 -1.51 -5.47 16.06
N LYS A 171 -1.43 -4.14 15.98
CA LYS A 171 -2.59 -3.26 15.70
C LYS A 171 -3.07 -3.44 14.25
N VAL A 172 -2.12 -3.69 13.35
CA VAL A 172 -2.33 -4.09 11.96
C VAL A 172 -1.51 -5.35 11.64
N TYR A 173 -1.83 -6.02 10.54
CA TYR A 173 -1.11 -7.19 10.07
C TYR A 173 0.26 -6.84 9.48
N ALA A 174 0.30 -5.78 8.67
CA ALA A 174 1.47 -5.41 7.88
C ALA A 174 1.52 -3.90 7.67
N ALA A 175 2.73 -3.41 7.40
CA ALA A 175 2.95 -2.12 6.79
C ALA A 175 2.87 -2.26 5.27
N ALA A 176 2.32 -1.27 4.57
CA ALA A 176 2.26 -1.23 3.12
C ALA A 176 2.89 0.05 2.59
N SER A 177 4.05 -0.10 1.95
CA SER A 177 4.76 0.97 1.26
C SER A 177 5.53 0.37 0.08
N GLU A 178 5.86 1.21 -0.89
CA GLU A 178 6.88 0.86 -1.88
C GLU A 178 8.29 1.06 -1.35
N ASP A 179 8.43 1.73 -0.21
CA ASP A 179 9.72 2.00 0.38
C ASP A 179 10.25 0.82 1.20
N MET A 180 11.47 0.40 0.88
CA MET A 180 12.08 -0.82 1.42
C MET A 180 12.73 -0.60 2.79
N ASP A 181 13.00 0.65 3.16
CA ASP A 181 13.42 1.03 4.52
C ASP A 181 12.32 0.78 5.57
N THR A 182 11.07 0.56 5.17
CA THR A 182 10.04 0.05 6.09
C THR A 182 10.53 -1.20 6.85
N LEU A 183 11.33 -2.07 6.22
CA LEU A 183 11.89 -3.27 6.86
C LEU A 183 12.96 -2.92 7.91
N THR A 184 13.75 -1.87 7.72
CA THR A 184 14.80 -1.46 8.68
C THR A 184 14.20 -0.89 9.96
N PHE A 185 12.97 -0.37 9.91
CA PHE A 185 12.17 0.01 11.10
C PHE A 185 11.52 -1.18 11.83
N ASN A 186 11.99 -2.40 11.55
CA ASN A 186 11.52 -3.65 12.15
C ASN A 186 10.01 -3.89 11.90
N ALA A 187 9.59 -3.70 10.65
CA ALA A 187 8.27 -4.11 10.18
C ALA A 187 8.24 -5.64 9.98
N PRO A 188 7.37 -6.39 10.69
CA PRO A 188 7.35 -7.85 10.57
C PRO A 188 6.95 -8.33 9.16
N VAL A 189 6.02 -7.59 8.52
CA VAL A 189 5.55 -7.86 7.16
C VAL A 189 5.44 -6.54 6.41
N LEU A 190 6.08 -6.47 5.24
CA LEU A 190 5.94 -5.38 4.27
C LEU A 190 5.12 -5.86 3.06
N LEU A 191 4.02 -5.17 2.79
CA LEU A 191 3.21 -5.35 1.58
C LEU A 191 3.57 -4.28 0.54
N ARG A 192 4.06 -4.72 -0.62
CA ARG A 192 4.27 -3.84 -1.77
C ARG A 192 3.20 -4.09 -2.83
N HIS A 193 3.04 -3.11 -3.71
CA HIS A 193 2.09 -3.06 -4.82
C HIS A 193 0.62 -2.97 -4.38
N LEU A 194 0.33 -2.76 -3.10
CA LEU A 194 -1.04 -2.69 -2.58
C LEU A 194 -1.83 -1.52 -3.18
N THR A 195 -1.18 -0.37 -3.35
CA THR A 195 -1.79 0.87 -3.87
C THR A 195 -1.62 1.04 -5.39
N PHE A 196 -1.05 0.04 -6.07
CA PHE A 196 -0.93 0.05 -7.52
C PHE A 196 -2.29 -0.05 -8.22
N SER A 197 -2.30 0.39 -9.48
CA SER A 197 -3.45 0.19 -10.36
C SER A 197 -3.71 -1.27 -10.62
N GLU A 198 -4.98 -1.66 -10.56
CA GLU A 198 -5.43 -2.97 -11.02
C GLU A 198 -5.03 -3.22 -12.48
N GLN A 199 -5.00 -2.15 -13.30
CA GLN A 199 -4.57 -2.21 -14.69
C GLN A 199 -3.11 -2.65 -14.86
N ARG A 200 -2.25 -2.44 -13.86
CA ARG A 200 -0.85 -2.90 -13.92
C ARG A 200 -0.74 -4.42 -13.81
N LYS A 201 -1.76 -5.10 -13.28
CA LYS A 201 -1.81 -6.56 -13.07
C LYS A 201 -0.60 -7.11 -12.29
N GLU A 202 -0.03 -6.29 -11.43
CA GLU A 202 1.09 -6.67 -10.57
C GLU A 202 0.57 -7.46 -9.36
N PRO A 203 1.20 -8.58 -9.00
CA PRO A 203 0.88 -9.28 -7.77
C PRO A 203 1.26 -8.43 -6.55
N ILE A 204 0.55 -8.64 -5.45
CA ILE A 204 0.97 -8.13 -4.14
C ILE A 204 2.22 -8.89 -3.73
N GLN A 205 3.27 -8.16 -3.38
CA GLN A 205 4.48 -8.73 -2.80
C GLN A 205 4.40 -8.61 -1.28
N GLU A 206 4.57 -9.73 -0.61
CA GLU A 206 4.56 -9.83 0.85
C GLU A 206 5.94 -10.29 1.30
N ILE A 207 6.66 -9.40 1.97
CA ILE A 207 8.04 -9.62 2.43
C ILE A 207 8.02 -9.80 3.94
N HIS A 208 8.51 -10.95 4.40
CA HIS A 208 8.57 -11.32 5.81
C HIS A 208 9.96 -11.06 6.38
N LEU A 209 10.08 -10.14 7.35
CA LEU A 209 11.37 -9.72 7.88
C LEU A 209 12.12 -10.86 8.59
N ASP A 210 11.42 -11.69 9.36
CA ASP A 210 12.01 -12.87 10.02
C ASP A 210 12.71 -13.80 9.03
N ARG A 211 12.09 -14.04 7.87
CA ARG A 211 12.66 -14.85 6.78
C ARG A 211 13.79 -14.15 6.04
N VAL A 212 13.75 -12.82 5.94
CA VAL A 212 14.88 -12.04 5.42
C VAL A 212 16.10 -12.21 6.35
N LEU A 213 15.91 -12.02 7.65
CA LEU A 213 16.97 -12.16 8.65
C LEU A 213 17.54 -13.58 8.67
N GLU A 214 16.67 -14.60 8.66
CA GLU A 214 17.05 -16.01 8.58
C GLU A 214 17.86 -16.33 7.31
N GLY A 215 17.38 -15.89 6.14
CA GLY A 215 18.05 -16.17 4.86
C GLY A 215 19.39 -15.44 4.69
N LEU A 216 19.54 -14.25 5.29
CA LEU A 216 20.81 -13.51 5.30
C LEU A 216 21.79 -14.02 6.37
N ASP A 217 21.31 -14.81 7.34
CA ASP A 217 22.04 -15.18 8.56
C ASP A 217 22.45 -13.94 9.38
N PHE A 218 21.56 -12.95 9.44
CA PHE A 218 21.77 -11.67 10.12
C PHE A 218 20.79 -11.46 11.26
N ASP A 219 21.25 -10.79 12.33
CA ASP A 219 20.33 -10.12 13.26
C ASP A 219 19.83 -8.79 12.66
N LEU A 220 18.87 -8.15 13.34
CA LEU A 220 18.28 -6.89 12.88
C LEU A 220 19.34 -5.76 12.77
N ASN A 221 20.33 -5.70 13.66
CA ASN A 221 21.34 -4.65 13.64
C ASN A 221 22.28 -4.83 12.43
N GLN A 222 22.68 -6.06 12.16
CA GLN A 222 23.44 -6.42 10.96
C GLN A 222 22.65 -6.10 9.68
N PHE A 223 21.35 -6.36 9.68
CA PHE A 223 20.49 -6.00 8.56
C PHE A 223 20.43 -4.48 8.34
N ILE A 224 20.24 -3.68 9.39
CA ILE A 224 20.27 -2.21 9.33
C ILE A 224 21.63 -1.72 8.81
N ASP A 225 22.71 -2.27 9.34
CA ASP A 225 24.08 -1.94 8.93
C ASP A 225 24.33 -2.23 7.45
N MET A 226 23.87 -3.38 6.96
CA MET A 226 23.93 -3.70 5.55
C MET A 226 23.12 -2.69 4.72
N CYS A 227 21.93 -2.31 5.18
CA CYS A 227 21.08 -1.34 4.50
C CYS A 227 21.72 0.06 4.42
N ILE A 228 22.47 0.47 5.44
CA ILE A 228 23.28 1.69 5.42
C ILE A 228 24.37 1.60 4.35
N LEU A 229 25.08 0.47 4.24
CA LEU A 229 26.09 0.25 3.19
C LEU A 229 25.51 0.21 1.78
N LEU A 230 24.32 -0.35 1.60
CA LEU A 230 23.60 -0.34 0.32
C LEU A 230 23.27 1.10 -0.13
N GLY A 231 23.09 1.99 0.84
CA GLY A 231 22.68 3.38 0.65
C GLY A 231 21.21 3.56 1.01
N CYS A 232 20.97 4.46 1.95
CA CYS A 232 19.65 4.90 2.39
C CYS A 232 19.48 6.41 2.18
N ASP A 233 18.35 6.97 2.63
CA ASP A 233 18.01 8.37 2.43
C ASP A 233 18.64 9.32 3.48
N TYR A 234 19.36 8.81 4.50
CA TYR A 234 19.82 9.59 5.67
C TYR A 234 21.31 9.99 5.64
N LEU A 235 22.10 9.39 4.74
CA LEU A 235 23.53 9.67 4.59
C LEU A 235 24.04 9.23 3.22
N ASP A 236 25.22 9.71 2.85
CA ASP A 236 25.83 9.38 1.57
C ASP A 236 26.29 7.92 1.47
N PRO A 237 26.11 7.26 0.32
CA PRO A 237 26.59 5.90 0.12
C PRO A 237 28.12 5.89 -0.02
N VAL A 238 28.75 4.80 0.44
CA VAL A 238 30.18 4.56 0.21
C VAL A 238 30.41 4.16 -1.25
N LYS A 239 31.16 4.98 -1.99
CA LYS A 239 31.39 4.75 -3.42
C LYS A 239 32.10 3.41 -3.65
N GLY A 240 31.54 2.59 -4.55
CA GLY A 240 32.09 1.28 -4.92
C GLY A 240 31.61 0.11 -4.06
N ILE A 241 30.87 0.37 -2.98
CA ILE A 241 30.15 -0.67 -2.24
C ILE A 241 28.77 -0.84 -2.88
N GLY A 242 28.56 -2.01 -3.47
CA GLY A 242 27.26 -2.43 -4.02
C GLY A 242 26.71 -3.65 -3.29
N PRO A 243 25.56 -4.21 -3.74
CA PRO A 243 24.83 -5.29 -3.08
C PRO A 243 25.68 -6.45 -2.56
N LYS A 244 26.51 -7.02 -3.43
CA LYS A 244 27.39 -8.15 -3.10
C LYS A 244 28.42 -7.80 -2.03
N ASN A 245 29.04 -6.62 -2.14
CA ASN A 245 30.08 -6.18 -1.21
C ASN A 245 29.47 -5.79 0.14
N ALA A 246 28.33 -5.11 0.16
CA ALA A 246 27.63 -4.73 1.41
C ALA A 246 27.29 -5.97 2.23
N HIS A 247 26.68 -6.99 1.61
CA HIS A 247 26.37 -8.25 2.26
C HIS A 247 27.64 -8.97 2.76
N ALA A 248 28.67 -9.09 1.91
CA ALA A 248 29.92 -9.76 2.30
C ALA A 248 30.63 -9.08 3.47
N LEU A 249 30.72 -7.74 3.45
CA LEU A 249 31.37 -6.96 4.50
C LEU A 249 30.68 -7.12 5.86
N ILE A 250 29.34 -7.07 5.90
CA ILE A 250 28.61 -7.29 7.16
C ILE A 250 28.70 -8.75 7.59
N LYS A 251 28.66 -9.70 6.66
CA LYS A 251 28.79 -11.12 7.01
C LYS A 251 30.15 -11.44 7.63
N GLU A 252 31.23 -10.82 7.13
CA GLU A 252 32.59 -11.00 7.63
C GLU A 252 32.84 -10.21 8.92
N HIS A 253 32.53 -8.92 8.93
CA HIS A 253 32.93 -8.00 9.99
C HIS A 253 31.85 -7.77 11.05
N LYS A 254 30.61 -8.21 10.82
CA LYS A 254 29.46 -8.22 11.75
C LYS A 254 28.88 -6.85 12.15
N THR A 255 29.64 -5.76 12.07
CA THR A 255 29.21 -4.42 12.51
C THR A 255 29.82 -3.35 11.61
N LEU A 256 29.13 -2.23 11.36
CA LEU A 256 29.70 -1.11 10.59
C LEU A 256 31.02 -0.60 11.16
N GLU A 257 31.20 -0.57 12.48
CA GLU A 257 32.44 -0.13 13.13
C GLU A 257 33.64 -0.92 12.61
N LYS A 258 33.53 -2.26 12.61
CA LYS A 258 34.57 -3.16 12.08
C LYS A 258 34.72 -3.06 10.56
N VAL A 259 33.64 -2.77 9.83
CA VAL A 259 33.71 -2.50 8.38
C VAL A 259 34.50 -1.21 8.13
N VAL A 260 34.23 -0.14 8.88
CA VAL A 260 34.96 1.13 8.80
C VAL A 260 36.43 0.92 9.09
N GLU A 261 36.77 0.26 10.20
CA GLU A 261 38.16 -0.07 10.51
C GLU A 261 38.85 -0.87 9.39
N HIS A 262 38.15 -1.83 8.77
CA HIS A 262 38.68 -2.60 7.66
C HIS A 262 38.92 -1.73 6.41
N ILE A 263 37.97 -0.84 6.10
CA ILE A 263 38.09 0.10 4.97
C ILE A 263 39.28 1.04 5.17
N GLU A 264 39.44 1.60 6.36
CA GLU A 264 40.56 2.49 6.70
C GLU A 264 41.92 1.76 6.65
N LYS A 265 41.98 0.52 7.16
CA LYS A 265 43.22 -0.30 7.14
C LYS A 265 43.62 -0.71 5.73
N THR A 266 42.65 -1.03 4.87
CA THR A 266 42.93 -1.54 3.51
C THR A 266 43.03 -0.45 2.45
N GLY A 267 42.40 0.71 2.68
CA GLY A 267 42.28 1.79 1.69
C GLY A 267 41.48 1.41 0.44
N LYS A 268 40.75 0.28 0.46
CA LYS A 268 40.06 -0.25 -0.73
C LYS A 268 38.88 0.62 -1.17
N TYR A 269 38.21 1.25 -0.20
CA TYR A 269 37.07 2.14 -0.42
C TYR A 269 37.34 3.49 0.26
N THR A 270 36.68 4.53 -0.23
CA THR A 270 36.76 5.87 0.36
C THR A 270 35.46 6.17 1.09
N LEU A 271 35.53 6.36 2.40
CA LEU A 271 34.40 6.81 3.21
C LEU A 271 34.13 8.30 2.94
N PRO A 272 32.86 8.74 2.93
CA PRO A 272 32.54 10.16 2.96
C PRO A 272 33.18 10.85 4.18
N GLU A 273 33.57 12.12 4.02
CA GLU A 273 34.22 12.89 5.09
C GLU A 273 33.30 13.07 6.31
N ASP A 274 32.04 13.38 6.07
CA ASP A 274 30.97 13.41 7.07
C ASP A 274 30.06 12.20 6.83
N TRP A 275 30.32 11.10 7.54
CA TRP A 275 29.56 9.85 7.40
C TRP A 275 28.92 9.44 8.73
N PRO A 276 27.77 10.06 9.11
CA PRO A 276 27.11 9.87 10.40
C PRO A 276 26.31 8.55 10.43
N TYR A 277 27.01 7.42 10.25
CA TYR A 277 26.39 6.10 10.16
C TYR A 277 25.81 5.64 11.51
N GLN A 278 26.37 6.09 12.63
CA GLN A 278 25.83 5.78 13.96
C GLN A 278 24.48 6.48 14.17
N GLU A 279 24.36 7.76 13.79
CA GLU A 279 23.12 8.51 13.88
C GLU A 279 22.07 7.95 12.93
N ALA A 280 22.46 7.57 11.71
CA ALA A 280 21.55 6.90 10.76
C ALA A 280 21.07 5.54 11.30
N ARG A 281 21.96 4.75 11.91
CA ARG A 281 21.58 3.47 12.56
C ARG A 281 20.61 3.72 13.71
N LEU A 282 20.91 4.70 14.57
CA LEU A 282 20.05 5.04 15.70
C LEU A 282 18.66 5.50 15.23
N LEU A 283 18.58 6.26 14.14
CA LEU A 283 17.29 6.65 13.53
C LEU A 283 16.44 5.44 13.14
N PHE A 284 17.04 4.38 12.58
CA PHE A 284 16.32 3.14 12.26
C PHE A 284 15.93 2.33 13.50
N GLN A 285 16.78 2.31 14.53
CA GLN A 285 16.55 1.55 15.76
C GLN A 285 15.51 2.22 16.67
N GLU A 286 15.57 3.55 16.75
CA GLU A 286 14.77 4.40 17.63
C GLU A 286 14.13 5.54 16.83
N PRO A 287 13.24 5.24 15.86
CA PRO A 287 12.59 6.28 15.06
C PRO A 287 11.67 7.13 15.94
N ASP A 288 11.53 8.41 15.62
CA ASP A 288 10.55 9.29 16.28
C ASP A 288 9.14 8.98 15.76
N VAL A 289 8.45 8.11 16.51
CA VAL A 289 7.12 7.57 16.22
C VAL A 289 6.23 7.66 17.45
N ARG A 290 4.92 7.63 17.22
CA ARG A 290 3.94 7.44 18.30
C ARG A 290 3.97 5.98 18.75
N ALA A 291 3.97 5.80 20.06
CA ALA A 291 3.75 4.49 20.66
C ALA A 291 2.41 3.91 20.20
N ALA A 292 2.32 2.58 20.05
CA ALA A 292 1.14 1.94 19.49
C ALA A 292 -0.11 2.03 20.39
N ASP A 293 0.08 2.35 21.67
CA ASP A 293 -0.97 2.60 22.67
C ASP A 293 -1.30 4.10 22.84
N ALA A 294 -0.64 4.99 22.10
CA ALA A 294 -0.98 6.40 22.08
C ALA A 294 -2.45 6.60 21.64
N PRO A 295 -3.16 7.62 22.18
CA PRO A 295 -4.55 7.89 21.80
C PRO A 295 -4.77 8.07 20.30
N GLU A 296 -3.81 8.68 19.61
CA GLU A 296 -3.84 8.88 18.16
C GLU A 296 -3.77 7.57 17.37
N CYS A 297 -3.28 6.49 17.99
CA CYS A 297 -3.21 5.15 17.42
C CYS A 297 -4.42 4.27 17.79
N ASP A 298 -5.43 4.81 18.48
CA ASP A 298 -6.74 4.16 18.64
C ASP A 298 -7.67 4.52 17.47
N PHE A 299 -7.54 3.79 16.37
CA PHE A 299 -8.28 4.04 15.14
C PHE A 299 -9.46 3.06 14.96
N LYS A 300 -10.53 3.58 14.35
CA LYS A 300 -11.72 2.82 13.99
C LYS A 300 -12.14 3.15 12.56
N TRP A 301 -12.73 2.17 11.89
CA TRP A 301 -13.39 2.36 10.62
C TRP A 301 -14.86 2.69 10.88
N GLU A 302 -15.33 3.76 10.26
CA GLU A 302 -16.67 4.28 10.44
C GLU A 302 -17.49 4.09 9.17
N ALA A 303 -18.80 4.39 9.25
CA ALA A 303 -19.61 4.45 8.04
C ALA A 303 -19.21 5.68 7.20
N PRO A 304 -19.11 5.57 5.87
CA PRO A 304 -18.82 6.72 5.02
C PRO A 304 -19.94 7.75 5.08
N ASP A 305 -19.56 9.03 5.08
CA ASP A 305 -20.44 10.18 4.93
C ASP A 305 -20.72 10.41 3.43
N VAL A 306 -21.84 9.87 2.95
CA VAL A 306 -22.19 9.88 1.52
C VAL A 306 -22.43 11.30 1.02
N GLU A 307 -23.17 12.12 1.76
CA GLU A 307 -23.50 13.48 1.32
C GLU A 307 -22.26 14.39 1.43
N GLY A 308 -21.42 14.18 2.45
CA GLY A 308 -20.13 14.86 2.54
C GLY A 308 -19.18 14.49 1.39
N LEU A 309 -19.15 13.22 0.95
CA LEU A 309 -18.41 12.78 -0.23
C LEU A 309 -18.94 13.42 -1.52
N VAL A 310 -20.26 13.51 -1.69
CA VAL A 310 -20.88 14.15 -2.85
C VAL A 310 -20.52 15.62 -2.88
N LYS A 311 -20.74 16.34 -1.78
CA LYS A 311 -20.34 17.75 -1.67
C LYS A 311 -18.87 17.97 -2.02
N PHE A 312 -17.97 17.20 -1.40
CA PHE A 312 -16.55 17.42 -1.61
C PHE A 312 -16.06 17.00 -3.01
N LEU A 313 -16.39 15.80 -3.47
CA LEU A 313 -15.86 15.31 -4.74
C LEU A 313 -16.62 15.86 -5.94
N VAL A 314 -17.94 15.98 -5.86
CA VAL A 314 -18.79 16.39 -6.99
C VAL A 314 -18.84 17.90 -7.08
N GLU A 315 -19.33 18.58 -6.04
CA GLU A 315 -19.58 20.03 -6.09
C GLU A 315 -18.27 20.84 -6.08
N GLU A 316 -17.31 20.46 -5.23
CA GLU A 316 -16.05 21.21 -5.09
C GLU A 316 -14.95 20.76 -6.08
N LYS A 317 -14.94 19.50 -6.52
CA LYS A 317 -13.84 18.92 -7.31
C LYS A 317 -14.26 18.36 -8.68
N GLY A 318 -15.54 18.46 -9.05
CA GLY A 318 -16.02 18.12 -10.39
C GLY A 318 -16.09 16.62 -10.72
N PHE A 319 -16.19 15.73 -9.73
CA PHE A 319 -16.34 14.29 -9.95
C PHE A 319 -17.77 13.95 -10.37
N SER A 320 -17.96 12.82 -11.07
CA SER A 320 -19.29 12.31 -11.42
C SER A 320 -20.05 11.81 -10.18
N GLU A 321 -21.22 12.39 -9.92
CA GLU A 321 -22.08 12.04 -8.78
C GLU A 321 -22.46 10.55 -8.74
N ASP A 322 -22.91 10.00 -9.87
CA ASP A 322 -23.28 8.57 -9.97
C ASP A 322 -22.13 7.65 -9.55
N ARG A 323 -20.90 7.98 -9.97
CA ARG A 323 -19.71 7.20 -9.61
C ARG A 323 -19.40 7.32 -8.12
N VAL A 324 -19.47 8.53 -7.56
CA VAL A 324 -19.22 8.78 -6.13
C VAL A 324 -20.26 8.05 -5.27
N ARG A 325 -21.55 8.15 -5.58
CA ARG A 325 -22.63 7.47 -4.83
C ARG A 325 -22.54 5.94 -4.94
N SER A 326 -22.21 5.41 -6.12
CA SER A 326 -21.99 3.98 -6.32
C SER A 326 -20.80 3.45 -5.49
N ALA A 327 -19.70 4.19 -5.46
CA ALA A 327 -18.54 3.87 -4.63
C ALA A 327 -18.86 3.97 -3.12
N ALA A 328 -19.58 5.00 -2.70
CA ALA A 328 -20.02 5.14 -1.31
C ALA A 328 -20.90 3.97 -0.85
N THR A 329 -21.79 3.48 -1.71
CA THR A 329 -22.61 2.29 -1.45
C THR A 329 -21.74 1.03 -1.22
N ARG A 330 -20.67 0.86 -2.02
CA ARG A 330 -19.70 -0.23 -1.84
C ARG A 330 -18.94 -0.11 -0.53
N LEU A 331 -18.48 1.09 -0.17
CA LEU A 331 -17.83 1.36 1.12
C LEU A 331 -18.75 0.99 2.29
N GLN A 332 -20.01 1.43 2.26
CA GLN A 332 -20.98 1.10 3.32
C GLN A 332 -21.18 -0.40 3.50
N LYS A 333 -21.22 -1.16 2.40
CA LYS A 333 -21.38 -2.61 2.42
C LYS A 333 -20.19 -3.32 3.07
N ASN A 334 -18.98 -2.91 2.71
CA ASN A 334 -17.76 -3.64 3.09
C ASN A 334 -17.22 -3.22 4.47
N LEU A 335 -17.34 -1.94 4.85
CA LEU A 335 -16.88 -1.44 6.16
C LEU A 335 -17.78 -1.87 7.33
N LYS A 336 -19.10 -2.02 7.12
CA LYS A 336 -20.04 -2.50 8.17
C LYS A 336 -19.85 -3.97 8.53
N SER A 337 -19.20 -4.75 7.68
CA SER A 337 -19.09 -6.19 7.89
C SER A 337 -17.92 -6.52 8.81
N GLY A 338 -18.23 -6.98 10.03
CA GLY A 338 -17.40 -7.97 10.71
C GLY A 338 -17.49 -9.29 9.92
N GLN A 339 -16.98 -9.30 8.70
CA GLN A 339 -17.18 -10.42 7.79
C GLN A 339 -16.28 -11.58 8.24
N GLN A 340 -16.92 -12.63 8.75
CA GLN A 340 -16.31 -13.94 8.89
C GLN A 340 -15.70 -14.33 7.54
N SER A 341 -14.40 -14.57 7.53
CA SER A 341 -13.64 -15.07 6.38
C SER A 341 -14.36 -16.23 5.70
N ARG A 342 -14.75 -16.06 4.43
CA ARG A 342 -15.19 -17.20 3.62
C ARG A 342 -13.95 -18.04 3.30
N LEU A 343 -13.95 -19.31 3.71
CA LEU A 343 -12.88 -20.27 3.43
C LEU A 343 -12.49 -20.31 1.94
N GLU A 344 -13.43 -20.02 1.03
CA GLU A 344 -13.19 -19.91 -0.42
C GLU A 344 -12.16 -18.85 -0.82
N GLY A 345 -11.91 -17.82 -0.01
CA GLY A 345 -10.84 -16.84 -0.23
C GLY A 345 -9.44 -17.33 0.20
N PHE A 346 -9.37 -18.41 0.97
CA PHE A 346 -8.13 -18.99 1.51
C PHE A 346 -7.63 -20.18 0.69
N PHE A 347 -8.52 -20.84 -0.05
CA PHE A 347 -8.20 -22.03 -0.84
C PHE A 347 -8.49 -21.80 -2.31
N LYS A 348 -7.54 -22.13 -3.18
CA LYS A 348 -7.77 -22.21 -4.62
C LYS A 348 -8.81 -23.31 -4.86
N VAL A 349 -10.01 -22.95 -5.30
CA VAL A 349 -11.05 -23.92 -5.64
C VAL A 349 -10.52 -24.80 -6.76
N LYS A 350 -10.30 -26.09 -6.46
CA LYS A 350 -9.89 -27.07 -7.48
C LYS A 350 -10.99 -27.14 -8.53
N GLU A 351 -10.64 -26.96 -9.81
CA GLU A 351 -11.62 -27.11 -10.88
C GLU A 351 -12.22 -28.52 -10.82
N LYS A 352 -13.55 -28.58 -10.78
CA LYS A 352 -14.29 -29.83 -10.76
C LYS A 352 -14.13 -30.53 -12.10
N THR A 353 -13.98 -31.84 -12.09
CA THR A 353 -13.92 -32.63 -13.33
C THR A 353 -15.26 -32.55 -14.08
N GLU A 354 -15.26 -32.84 -15.39
CA GLU A 354 -16.50 -32.83 -16.18
C GLU A 354 -17.57 -33.79 -15.62
N ASP A 355 -17.15 -34.92 -15.05
CA ASP A 355 -18.04 -35.87 -14.39
C ASP A 355 -18.66 -35.30 -13.10
N GLU A 356 -17.88 -34.58 -12.29
CA GLU A 356 -18.38 -33.91 -11.10
C GLU A 356 -19.39 -32.81 -11.45
N LYS A 357 -19.10 -32.02 -12.49
CA LYS A 357 -20.02 -31.00 -13.02
C LYS A 357 -21.32 -31.64 -13.53
N ALA A 358 -21.23 -32.74 -14.27
CA ALA A 358 -22.39 -33.47 -14.78
C ALA A 358 -23.25 -34.06 -13.64
N SER A 359 -22.61 -34.58 -12.59
CA SER A 359 -23.33 -35.11 -11.41
C SER A 359 -24.03 -34.00 -10.62
N LEU A 360 -23.40 -32.84 -10.49
CA LEU A 360 -23.97 -31.68 -9.79
C LEU A 360 -25.14 -31.08 -10.57
N LYS A 361 -25.03 -31.02 -11.90
CA LYS A 361 -26.12 -30.60 -12.78
C LYS A 361 -27.33 -31.50 -12.63
N ARG A 362 -27.15 -32.84 -12.67
CA ARG A 362 -28.21 -33.82 -12.41
C ARG A 362 -28.86 -33.64 -11.04
N LYS A 363 -28.06 -33.53 -9.98
CA LYS A 363 -28.57 -33.29 -8.61
C LYS A 363 -29.36 -31.98 -8.48
N ASN A 364 -28.95 -30.93 -9.20
CA ASN A 364 -29.68 -29.66 -9.21
C ASN A 364 -30.99 -29.76 -9.99
N GLU A 365 -30.99 -30.42 -11.14
CA GLU A 365 -32.20 -30.66 -11.94
C GLU A 365 -33.23 -31.47 -11.14
N GLU A 366 -32.79 -32.53 -10.44
CA GLU A 366 -33.64 -33.32 -9.55
C GLU A 366 -34.21 -32.48 -8.39
N LYS A 367 -33.41 -31.62 -7.75
CA LYS A 367 -33.88 -30.71 -6.69
C LYS A 367 -34.90 -29.69 -7.22
N VAL A 368 -34.67 -29.14 -8.41
CA VAL A 368 -35.58 -28.18 -9.05
C VAL A 368 -36.89 -28.86 -9.42
N GLU A 369 -36.83 -30.10 -9.91
CA GLU A 369 -38.03 -30.89 -10.24
C GLU A 369 -38.82 -31.25 -8.97
N ALA A 370 -38.15 -31.67 -7.90
CA ALA A 370 -38.77 -31.94 -6.60
C ALA A 370 -39.46 -30.69 -6.03
N ALA A 371 -38.80 -29.53 -6.11
CA ALA A 371 -39.39 -28.26 -5.67
C ALA A 371 -40.61 -27.84 -6.52
N ARG A 372 -40.59 -28.11 -7.83
CA ARG A 372 -41.74 -27.88 -8.73
C ARG A 372 -42.91 -28.82 -8.42
N LYS A 373 -42.64 -30.09 -8.12
CA LYS A 373 -43.68 -31.06 -7.71
C LYS A 373 -44.34 -30.64 -6.40
N LYS A 374 -43.54 -30.27 -5.39
CA LYS A 374 -44.04 -29.77 -4.11
C LYS A 374 -44.93 -28.53 -4.25
N LYS A 375 -44.52 -27.55 -5.07
CA LYS A 375 -45.36 -26.36 -5.36
C LYS A 375 -46.67 -26.70 -6.08
N LYS A 376 -46.69 -27.72 -6.94
CA LYS A 376 -47.92 -28.18 -7.62
C LYS A 376 -48.88 -28.87 -6.66
N GLU A 377 -48.38 -29.65 -5.70
CA GLU A 377 -49.19 -30.29 -4.66
C GLU A 377 -49.79 -29.25 -3.71
N GLU A 378 -49.00 -28.29 -3.22
CA GLU A 378 -49.48 -27.18 -2.40
C GLU A 378 -50.57 -26.35 -3.12
N ALA A 379 -50.45 -26.17 -4.44
CA ALA A 379 -51.46 -25.48 -5.25
C ALA A 379 -52.75 -26.29 -5.43
N LYS A 380 -52.67 -27.62 -5.51
CA LYS A 380 -53.83 -28.52 -5.56
C LYS A 380 -54.57 -28.55 -4.22
N GLU A 381 -53.86 -28.64 -3.11
CA GLU A 381 -54.45 -28.60 -1.76
C GLU A 381 -55.18 -27.28 -1.50
N LYS A 382 -54.58 -26.14 -1.90
CA LYS A 382 -55.24 -24.83 -1.81
C LYS A 382 -56.51 -24.71 -2.66
N LYS A 383 -56.58 -25.38 -3.82
CA LYS A 383 -57.80 -25.44 -4.63
C LYS A 383 -58.87 -26.35 -4.02
N ALA A 384 -58.49 -27.48 -3.44
CA ALA A 384 -59.42 -28.39 -2.75
C ALA A 384 -60.01 -27.76 -1.48
N ALA A 385 -59.22 -26.98 -0.74
CA ALA A 385 -59.68 -26.25 0.44
C ALA A 385 -60.71 -25.15 0.12
N LYS A 386 -60.62 -24.54 -1.08
CA LYS A 386 -61.60 -23.53 -1.56
C LYS A 386 -62.90 -24.12 -2.11
N ALA A 387 -62.95 -25.43 -2.38
CA ALA A 387 -64.12 -26.10 -2.95
C ALA A 387 -65.07 -26.72 -1.90
N LYS A 388 -64.74 -26.67 -0.60
CA LYS A 388 -65.65 -27.12 0.46
C LYS A 388 -66.72 -26.04 0.72
N PRO A 389 -68.02 -26.34 0.57
CA PRO A 389 -69.08 -25.36 0.82
C PRO A 389 -69.14 -25.03 2.31
N LYS A 390 -69.23 -23.74 2.64
CA LYS A 390 -69.53 -23.27 4.00
C LYS A 390 -70.95 -23.72 4.34
N MET A 391 -71.10 -24.66 5.27
CA MET A 391 -72.39 -24.90 5.93
C MET A 391 -72.67 -23.69 6.84
N ASN A 392 -73.79 -23.03 6.58
CA ASN A 392 -74.32 -21.97 7.43
C ASN A 392 -74.85 -22.57 8.73
N SER A 393 -74.44 -21.99 9.85
CA SER A 393 -75.19 -21.92 11.10
C SER A 393 -74.93 -20.57 11.73
#